data_AF-A0A956I8E3-F1
#
_entry.id   AF-A0A956I8E3-F1
#
_cell.length_a   1.000
_cell.length_b   1.000
_cell.length_c   1.000
_cell.angle_alpha   90.00
_cell.angle_beta   90.00
_cell.angle_gamma   90.00
#
_symmetry.space_group_name_H-M   'P 1'
#
loop_
_entity.id
_entity.type
_entity.pdbx_description
1 polymer ?
#
loop_
_entity_poly.entity_id
_entity_poly.type
_entity_poly.pdbx_seq_one_letter_code
_entity_poly.pdbx_strand_id
1 'polypeptide(L)'
;MALGVALALALPGQLLAQPAGTLGGSDEGDVPPDVMPAAPAPLGVVLPIRFRVALGDDGELVRDKEWLVAQVERANQVFAPAGVSFVPVGLVALRDRDLDDREDRSRLGRHLERGVVNVFVVRAMRDVDDPTQWRRGVHWRLPWRRERHFVVITSIAPPITLAHELGHFFGNPKHRWVSGNVMSYDAGETPRFDPDQLVRVVAHARRFLRTRELVTLSRFGELTDSRELPRRWDGVEAPEAEAPGAATSRP
;
A
#
# COMPACT_ATOMS: atom_id res chain seq x y z
N MET A 1 -37.11 -61.31 42.24
CA MET A 1 -35.84 -60.54 42.28
C MET A 1 -35.31 -60.45 40.86
N ALA A 2 -35.04 -59.23 40.39
CA ALA A 2 -34.86 -58.90 38.97
C ALA A 2 -33.61 -59.55 38.36
N LEU A 3 -33.81 -60.30 37.26
CA LEU A 3 -32.74 -60.76 36.38
C LEU A 3 -32.42 -59.67 35.35
N GLY A 4 -31.11 -59.46 35.14
CA GLY A 4 -30.54 -58.41 34.32
C GLY A 4 -30.77 -58.56 32.81
N VAL A 5 -30.90 -57.40 32.18
CA VAL A 5 -31.01 -57.22 30.73
C VAL A 5 -29.60 -57.22 30.11
N ALA A 6 -29.45 -57.96 29.02
CA ALA A 6 -28.24 -58.11 28.23
C ALA A 6 -27.88 -56.83 27.46
N LEU A 7 -26.59 -56.45 27.50
CA LEU A 7 -26.00 -55.39 26.69
C LEU A 7 -25.24 -56.04 25.52
N ALA A 8 -25.74 -55.83 24.29
CA ALA A 8 -25.05 -56.22 23.06
C ALA A 8 -24.11 -55.09 22.63
N LEU A 9 -22.80 -55.34 22.65
CA LEU A 9 -21.79 -54.47 22.06
C LEU A 9 -21.54 -54.90 20.61
N ALA A 10 -22.00 -54.07 19.67
CA ALA A 10 -21.65 -54.16 18.26
C ALA A 10 -20.32 -53.40 18.02
N LEU A 11 -19.34 -54.09 17.44
CA LEU A 11 -18.22 -53.46 16.72
C LEU A 11 -18.72 -53.04 15.33
N PRO A 12 -18.32 -51.86 14.85
CA PRO A 12 -17.58 -51.91 13.59
C PRO A 12 -16.48 -50.84 13.44
N GLY A 13 -15.55 -51.13 12.53
CA GLY A 13 -14.98 -50.10 11.67
C GLY A 13 -13.55 -49.68 12.00
N GLN A 14 -12.59 -50.42 11.44
CA GLN A 14 -11.27 -49.89 11.15
C GLN A 14 -11.41 -48.64 10.27
N LEU A 15 -11.13 -47.47 10.82
CA LEU A 15 -10.91 -46.25 10.05
C LEU A 15 -9.42 -46.18 9.73
N LEU A 16 -9.07 -46.45 8.48
CA LEU A 16 -7.74 -46.23 7.94
C LEU A 16 -7.40 -44.74 8.07
N ALA A 17 -6.44 -44.41 8.92
CA ALA A 17 -5.83 -43.10 8.97
C ALA A 17 -5.18 -42.81 7.61
N GLN A 18 -5.70 -41.83 6.89
CA GLN A 18 -4.98 -41.24 5.76
C GLN A 18 -3.83 -40.39 6.32
N PRO A 19 -2.61 -40.51 5.77
CA PRO A 19 -1.56 -39.57 6.13
C PRO A 19 -1.99 -38.17 5.68
N ALA A 20 -1.80 -37.20 6.57
CA ALA A 20 -1.92 -35.79 6.28
C ALA A 20 -0.97 -35.46 5.11
N GLY A 21 -1.54 -35.37 3.91
CA GLY A 21 -0.87 -34.82 2.76
C GLY A 21 -0.60 -33.35 3.05
N THR A 22 0.65 -33.03 3.33
CA THR A 22 1.20 -31.69 3.22
C THR A 22 0.91 -31.20 1.79
N LEU A 23 -0.13 -30.38 1.63
CA LEU A 23 -0.29 -29.55 0.45
C LEU A 23 0.81 -28.49 0.54
N GLY A 24 1.98 -28.83 0.02
CA GLY A 24 3.01 -27.89 -0.35
C GLY A 24 2.45 -26.97 -1.42
N GLY A 25 1.83 -25.88 -0.99
CA GLY A 25 1.74 -24.69 -1.82
C GLY A 25 3.14 -24.16 -2.00
N SER A 26 3.78 -24.49 -3.13
CA SER A 26 4.95 -23.76 -3.58
C SER A 26 4.52 -22.31 -3.81
N ASP A 27 4.85 -21.49 -2.82
CA ASP A 27 4.62 -20.06 -2.76
C ASP A 27 5.24 -19.37 -3.99
N GLU A 28 4.41 -18.93 -4.93
CA GLU A 28 4.80 -18.23 -6.17
C GLU A 28 5.42 -16.83 -5.92
N GLY A 29 5.81 -16.53 -4.69
CA GLY A 29 6.48 -15.30 -4.29
C GLY A 29 7.99 -15.47 -4.13
N ASP A 30 8.46 -16.54 -3.51
CA ASP A 30 9.83 -16.58 -2.98
C ASP A 30 10.83 -16.96 -4.07
N VAL A 31 11.68 -16.00 -4.42
CA VAL A 31 12.88 -16.29 -5.23
C VAL A 31 13.81 -17.09 -4.32
N PRO A 32 14.20 -18.33 -4.70
CA PRO A 32 15.12 -19.11 -3.91
C PRO A 32 16.41 -18.32 -3.59
N PRO A 33 16.98 -18.47 -2.37
CA PRO A 33 18.12 -17.66 -1.91
C PRO A 33 19.34 -17.74 -2.83
N ASP A 34 19.52 -18.86 -3.53
CA ASP A 34 20.57 -19.14 -4.51
C ASP A 34 20.39 -18.44 -5.88
N VAL A 35 19.20 -17.88 -6.13
CA VAL A 35 18.86 -17.13 -7.36
C VAL A 35 18.70 -15.62 -7.09
N MET A 36 18.87 -15.18 -5.84
CA MET A 36 18.71 -13.77 -5.50
C MET A 36 19.82 -12.92 -6.12
N PRO A 37 19.49 -11.80 -6.77
CA PRO A 37 20.49 -10.88 -7.28
C PRO A 37 21.27 -10.26 -6.11
N ALA A 38 22.48 -9.80 -6.39
CA ALA A 38 23.17 -8.92 -5.46
C ALA A 38 22.35 -7.64 -5.24
N ALA A 39 22.44 -7.08 -4.03
CA ALA A 39 21.83 -5.79 -3.74
C ALA A 39 22.37 -4.73 -4.72
N PRO A 40 21.52 -3.84 -5.25
CA PRO A 40 21.96 -2.81 -6.18
C PRO A 40 22.82 -1.77 -5.47
N ALA A 41 23.65 -1.05 -6.24
CA ALA A 41 24.29 0.15 -5.72
C ALA A 41 23.23 1.18 -5.27
N PRO A 42 23.39 1.80 -4.07
CA PRO A 42 22.47 2.81 -3.57
C PRO A 42 22.34 4.00 -4.53
N LEU A 43 21.12 4.52 -4.70
CA LEU A 43 20.84 5.59 -5.66
C LEU A 43 21.24 6.98 -5.15
N GLY A 44 21.22 7.20 -3.84
CA GLY A 44 21.61 8.46 -3.21
C GLY A 44 20.65 9.63 -3.46
N VAL A 45 19.34 9.38 -3.46
CA VAL A 45 18.31 10.41 -3.76
C VAL A 45 17.40 10.68 -2.57
N VAL A 46 16.99 11.95 -2.46
CA VAL A 46 15.95 12.40 -1.53
C VAL A 46 14.73 12.80 -2.34
N LEU A 47 13.59 12.19 -2.04
CA LEU A 47 12.32 12.38 -2.75
C LEU A 47 11.32 13.13 -1.86
N PRO A 48 10.61 14.13 -2.41
CA PRO A 48 9.61 14.87 -1.65
C PRO A 48 8.32 14.04 -1.46
N ILE A 49 7.78 14.06 -0.25
CA ILE A 49 6.45 13.51 0.09
C ILE A 49 5.47 14.64 0.39
N ARG A 50 4.31 14.60 -0.25
CA ARG A 50 3.16 15.46 0.10
C ARG A 50 2.16 14.66 0.92
N PHE A 51 1.89 15.11 2.14
CA PHE A 51 0.81 14.56 2.96
C PHE A 51 -0.49 15.33 2.77
N ARG A 52 -1.58 14.58 2.62
CA ARG A 52 -2.94 15.09 2.73
C ARG A 52 -3.66 14.31 3.81
N VAL A 53 -4.05 14.98 4.88
CA VAL A 53 -4.51 14.32 6.11
C VAL A 53 -5.96 14.68 6.37
N ALA A 54 -6.80 13.67 6.54
CA ALA A 54 -8.22 13.81 6.80
C ALA A 54 -8.48 14.61 8.08
N LEU A 55 -9.60 15.33 8.10
CA LEU A 55 -10.14 15.95 9.30
C LEU A 55 -11.04 14.97 10.06
N GLY A 56 -10.95 14.99 11.39
CA GLY A 56 -11.84 14.31 12.33
C GLY A 56 -13.19 15.03 12.45
N ASP A 57 -14.07 14.49 13.29
CA ASP A 57 -15.38 15.09 13.60
C ASP A 57 -15.26 16.43 14.35
N ASP A 58 -14.15 16.62 15.06
CA ASP A 58 -13.77 17.84 15.79
C ASP A 58 -13.15 18.92 14.88
N GLY A 59 -12.95 18.63 13.59
CA GLY A 59 -12.29 19.52 12.65
C GLY A 59 -10.76 19.54 12.75
N GLU A 60 -10.18 18.72 13.63
CA GLU A 60 -8.73 18.54 13.75
C GLU A 60 -8.23 17.46 12.80
N LEU A 61 -6.92 17.40 12.56
CA LEU A 61 -6.35 16.34 11.71
C LEU A 61 -6.47 14.99 12.44
N VAL A 62 -6.86 13.93 11.71
CA VAL A 62 -6.97 12.57 12.27
C VAL A 62 -5.64 12.03 12.83
N ARG A 63 -4.51 12.64 12.40
CA ARG A 63 -3.16 12.42 12.95
C ARG A 63 -2.34 13.69 12.92
N ASP A 64 -1.50 13.84 13.94
CA ASP A 64 -0.60 14.96 14.12
C ASP A 64 0.71 14.81 13.33
N LYS A 65 1.56 15.83 13.44
CA LYS A 65 2.87 15.88 12.79
C LYS A 65 3.85 14.83 13.33
N GLU A 66 3.81 14.54 14.62
CA GLU A 66 4.73 13.57 15.25
C GLU A 66 4.49 12.17 14.70
N TRP A 67 3.22 11.79 14.57
CA TRP A 67 2.84 10.54 13.94
C TRP A 67 3.33 10.43 12.49
N LEU A 68 3.23 11.51 11.70
CA LEU A 68 3.73 11.53 10.32
C LEU A 68 5.25 11.41 10.25
N VAL A 69 5.97 12.04 11.19
CA VAL A 69 7.43 11.92 11.30
C VAL A 69 7.81 10.45 11.56
N ALA A 70 7.16 9.78 12.50
CA ALA A 70 7.43 8.37 12.79
C ALA A 70 7.23 7.44 11.59
N GLN A 71 6.19 7.68 10.76
CA GLN A 71 5.98 6.94 9.52
C GLN A 71 7.14 7.13 8.53
N VAL A 72 7.58 8.37 8.35
CA VAL A 72 8.66 8.72 7.40
C VAL A 72 10.02 8.22 7.89
N GLU A 73 10.32 8.34 9.18
CA GLU A 73 11.54 7.82 9.77
C GLU A 73 11.65 6.31 9.58
N ARG A 74 10.57 5.56 9.86
CA ARG A 74 10.55 4.11 9.63
C ARG A 74 10.71 3.77 8.15
N ALA A 75 10.06 4.50 7.25
CA ALA A 75 10.26 4.32 5.81
C ALA A 75 11.71 4.60 5.39
N ASN A 76 12.34 5.66 5.90
CA ASN A 76 13.73 5.99 5.60
C ASN A 76 14.71 4.92 6.09
N GLN A 77 14.47 4.32 7.26
CA GLN A 77 15.27 3.19 7.75
C GLN A 77 15.21 1.99 6.79
N VAL A 78 14.01 1.65 6.34
CA VAL A 78 13.77 0.51 5.44
C VAL A 78 14.37 0.74 4.04
N PHE A 79 14.28 1.95 3.51
CA PHE A 79 14.75 2.29 2.16
C PHE A 79 16.23 2.68 2.10
N ALA A 80 16.90 2.84 3.25
CA ALA A 80 18.32 3.22 3.32
C ALA A 80 19.25 2.34 2.46
N PRO A 81 19.11 1.00 2.39
CA PRO A 81 19.96 0.16 1.53
C PRO A 81 19.82 0.47 0.03
N ALA A 82 18.67 0.96 -0.42
CA ALA A 82 18.47 1.39 -1.81
C ALA A 82 19.01 2.80 -2.09
N GLY A 83 19.45 3.53 -1.05
CA GLY A 83 19.82 4.94 -1.17
C GLY A 83 18.65 5.83 -1.59
N VAL A 84 17.43 5.50 -1.19
CA VAL A 84 16.24 6.32 -1.39
C VAL A 84 15.76 6.81 -0.03
N SER A 85 15.50 8.09 0.08
CA SER A 85 14.97 8.72 1.31
C SER A 85 13.87 9.71 0.98
N PHE A 86 13.11 10.08 2.00
CA PHE A 86 11.89 10.84 1.89
C PHE A 86 11.87 12.02 2.86
N VAL A 87 11.39 13.17 2.36
CA VAL A 87 11.22 14.39 3.17
C VAL A 87 9.82 14.95 2.95
N PRO A 88 9.02 15.19 4.02
CA PRO A 88 7.74 15.88 3.90
C PRO A 88 7.95 17.32 3.39
N VAL A 89 7.30 17.68 2.27
CA VAL A 89 7.32 19.05 1.72
C VAL A 89 6.03 19.84 2.00
N GLY A 90 5.11 19.22 2.76
CA GLY A 90 4.00 19.92 3.37
C GLY A 90 2.84 19.01 3.71
N LEU A 91 1.91 19.58 4.46
CA LEU A 91 0.72 18.94 4.99
C LEU A 91 -0.49 19.78 4.57
N VAL A 92 -1.50 19.13 3.99
CA VAL A 92 -2.76 19.79 3.61
C VAL A 92 -3.93 19.01 4.18
N ALA A 93 -4.93 19.71 4.71
CA ALA A 93 -6.16 19.08 5.16
C ALA A 93 -6.91 18.40 4.00
N LEU A 94 -7.54 17.28 4.30
CA LEU A 94 -8.35 16.48 3.39
C LEU A 94 -9.75 16.33 3.99
N ARG A 95 -10.78 16.46 3.15
CA ARG A 95 -12.18 16.30 3.60
C ARG A 95 -12.63 14.84 3.56
N ASP A 96 -12.17 14.08 2.57
CA ASP A 96 -12.46 12.65 2.48
C ASP A 96 -11.73 11.91 3.60
N ARG A 97 -12.49 11.33 4.52
CA ARG A 97 -11.93 10.72 5.75
C ARG A 97 -12.17 9.22 5.83
N ASP A 98 -13.21 8.72 5.20
CA ASP A 98 -13.60 7.31 5.21
C ASP A 98 -13.72 6.84 3.78
N LEU A 99 -13.10 5.71 3.48
CA LEU A 99 -13.10 5.12 2.14
C LEU A 99 -13.72 3.73 2.22
N ASP A 100 -15.00 3.62 1.87
CA ASP A 100 -15.75 2.38 1.91
C ASP A 100 -15.61 1.57 0.61
N ASP A 101 -15.40 2.24 -0.53
CA ASP A 101 -15.37 1.58 -1.84
C ASP A 101 -14.24 2.06 -2.79
N ARG A 102 -14.29 1.57 -4.05
CA ARG A 102 -13.30 1.91 -5.09
C ARG A 102 -13.45 3.34 -5.57
N GLU A 103 -14.67 3.87 -5.58
CA GLU A 103 -14.94 5.23 -6.02
C GLU A 103 -14.35 6.21 -5.01
N ASP A 104 -14.60 6.01 -3.71
CA ASP A 104 -13.99 6.77 -2.61
C ASP A 104 -12.48 6.90 -2.76
N ARG A 105 -11.80 5.76 -2.93
CA ARG A 105 -10.35 5.74 -3.13
C ARG A 105 -9.95 6.51 -4.37
N SER A 106 -10.64 6.30 -5.49
CA SER A 106 -10.28 6.92 -6.76
C SER A 106 -10.55 8.44 -6.76
N ARG A 107 -11.52 8.93 -5.99
CA ARG A 107 -11.79 10.36 -5.81
C ARG A 107 -10.61 11.12 -5.21
N LEU A 108 -9.75 10.47 -4.42
CA LEU A 108 -8.50 11.07 -3.94
C LEU A 108 -7.57 11.51 -5.09
N GLY A 109 -7.71 10.89 -6.27
CA GLY A 109 -6.96 11.25 -7.47
C GLY A 109 -7.01 12.74 -7.82
N ARG A 110 -8.12 13.43 -7.54
CA ARG A 110 -8.29 14.88 -7.81
C ARG A 110 -7.28 15.78 -7.08
N HIS A 111 -6.58 15.21 -6.10
CA HIS A 111 -5.61 15.91 -5.27
C HIS A 111 -4.14 15.61 -5.62
N LEU A 112 -3.89 14.82 -6.66
CA LEU A 112 -2.53 14.44 -7.04
C LEU A 112 -1.73 15.64 -7.52
N GLU A 113 -0.51 15.73 -6.99
CA GLU A 113 0.54 16.66 -7.40
C GLU A 113 1.62 15.92 -8.19
N ARG A 114 2.19 16.59 -9.18
CA ARG A 114 3.35 16.09 -9.92
C ARG A 114 4.64 16.28 -9.13
N GLY A 115 5.65 15.46 -9.40
CA GLY A 115 6.99 15.64 -8.83
C GLY A 115 7.15 15.19 -7.37
N VAL A 116 6.07 14.76 -6.71
CA VAL A 116 6.07 14.32 -5.31
C VAL A 116 5.41 12.96 -5.18
N VAL A 117 5.78 12.22 -4.13
CA VAL A 117 5.00 11.06 -3.71
C VAL A 117 3.76 11.58 -2.98
N ASN A 118 2.58 11.27 -3.50
CA ASN A 118 1.31 11.67 -2.91
C ASN A 118 0.89 10.64 -1.87
N VAL A 119 0.75 11.07 -0.61
CA VAL A 119 0.34 10.22 0.50
C VAL A 119 -0.90 10.81 1.16
N PHE A 120 -1.97 10.02 1.19
CA PHE A 120 -3.22 10.35 1.85
C PHE A 120 -3.31 9.63 3.20
N VAL A 121 -3.63 10.37 4.25
CA VAL A 121 -3.89 9.81 5.58
C VAL A 121 -5.37 9.98 5.86
N VAL A 122 -6.10 8.87 5.88
CA VAL A 122 -7.55 8.85 6.09
C VAL A 122 -7.87 8.30 7.47
N ARG A 123 -9.08 8.54 7.98
CA ARG A 123 -9.52 7.98 9.27
C ARG A 123 -9.60 6.46 9.17
N ALA A 124 -10.35 5.96 8.19
CA ALA A 124 -10.58 4.53 7.99
C ALA A 124 -10.74 4.18 6.50
N MET A 125 -10.49 2.92 6.15
CA MET A 125 -10.61 2.41 4.79
C MET A 125 -11.02 0.93 4.82
N ARG A 126 -12.10 0.57 4.12
CA ARG A 126 -12.50 -0.83 3.91
C ARG A 126 -11.68 -1.47 2.81
N ASP A 127 -11.61 -2.79 2.80
CA ASP A 127 -11.15 -3.52 1.63
C ASP A 127 -12.22 -3.48 0.50
N VAL A 128 -11.79 -3.22 -0.73
CA VAL A 128 -12.70 -3.13 -1.90
C VAL A 128 -12.99 -4.48 -2.52
N ASP A 129 -12.20 -5.50 -2.19
CA ASP A 129 -12.42 -6.87 -2.61
C ASP A 129 -13.24 -7.64 -1.54
N ASP A 130 -13.14 -7.23 -0.28
CA ASP A 130 -13.94 -7.75 0.84
C ASP A 130 -14.38 -6.60 1.78
N PRO A 131 -15.57 -6.01 1.59
CA PRO A 131 -16.00 -4.85 2.37
C PRO A 131 -16.21 -5.14 3.85
N THR A 132 -16.17 -6.40 4.28
CA THR A 132 -16.24 -6.76 5.72
C THR A 132 -14.91 -6.49 6.44
N GLN A 133 -13.82 -6.33 5.71
CA GLN A 133 -12.47 -6.11 6.25
C GLN A 133 -12.04 -4.65 6.21
N TRP A 134 -11.17 -4.28 7.14
CA TRP A 134 -10.54 -2.96 7.22
C TRP A 134 -9.07 -3.03 6.81
N ARG A 135 -8.61 -2.05 6.03
CA ARG A 135 -7.21 -1.95 5.60
C ARG A 135 -6.47 -0.87 6.35
N ARG A 136 -5.16 -1.07 6.52
CA ARG A 136 -4.25 -0.08 7.13
C ARG A 136 -3.55 0.78 6.09
N GLY A 137 -3.36 0.26 4.88
CA GLY A 137 -2.76 0.98 3.77
C GLY A 137 -3.12 0.36 2.43
N VAL A 138 -2.88 1.11 1.36
CA VAL A 138 -2.88 0.62 -0.01
C VAL A 138 -2.06 1.53 -0.92
N HIS A 139 -1.30 0.93 -1.85
CA HIS A 139 -0.87 1.58 -3.08
C HIS A 139 -2.01 1.52 -4.11
N TRP A 140 -2.61 2.68 -4.39
CA TRP A 140 -3.74 2.77 -5.32
C TRP A 140 -3.29 3.29 -6.67
N ARG A 141 -3.74 2.62 -7.75
CA ARG A 141 -3.62 3.11 -9.14
C ARG A 141 -5.01 3.45 -9.65
N LEU A 142 -5.16 4.63 -10.26
CA LEU A 142 -6.46 5.00 -10.84
C LEU A 142 -6.85 4.01 -11.96
N PRO A 143 -8.08 3.48 -11.95
CA PRO A 143 -8.50 2.48 -12.94
C PRO A 143 -8.39 2.98 -14.38
N TRP A 144 -8.70 4.26 -14.63
CA TRP A 144 -8.71 4.88 -15.96
C TRP A 144 -7.39 5.54 -16.37
N ARG A 145 -6.43 5.68 -15.45
CA ARG A 145 -5.10 6.26 -15.69
C ARG A 145 -4.08 5.62 -14.75
N ARG A 146 -3.63 4.41 -15.07
CA ARG A 146 -2.82 3.59 -14.15
C ARG A 146 -1.44 4.18 -13.83
N GLU A 147 -0.96 5.10 -14.66
CA GLU A 147 0.23 5.93 -14.42
C GLU A 147 0.00 7.01 -13.34
N ARG A 148 -1.25 7.23 -12.92
CA ARG A 148 -1.63 8.07 -11.79
C ARG A 148 -1.85 7.17 -10.59
N HIS A 149 -0.98 7.28 -9.60
CA HIS A 149 -1.03 6.44 -8.42
C HIS A 149 -0.49 7.16 -7.19
N PHE A 150 -0.86 6.64 -6.03
CA PHE A 150 -0.59 7.25 -4.74
C PHE A 150 -0.66 6.21 -3.64
N VAL A 151 -0.24 6.61 -2.45
CA VAL A 151 -0.33 5.81 -1.24
C VAL A 151 -1.46 6.35 -0.37
N VAL A 152 -2.25 5.45 0.20
CA VAL A 152 -3.19 5.76 1.27
C VAL A 152 -2.79 4.96 2.50
N ILE A 153 -2.78 5.59 3.66
CA ILE A 153 -2.66 4.93 4.97
C ILE A 153 -3.78 5.41 5.89
N THR A 154 -4.24 4.56 6.80
CA THR A 154 -5.29 4.93 7.75
C THR A 154 -4.69 5.45 9.05
N SER A 155 -5.51 6.14 9.85
CA SER A 155 -5.08 6.69 11.14
C SER A 155 -4.58 5.60 12.10
N ILE A 156 -5.04 4.35 11.99
CA ILE A 156 -4.60 3.25 12.83
C ILE A 156 -3.35 2.53 12.29
N ALA A 157 -2.73 3.04 11.22
CA ALA A 157 -1.57 2.40 10.60
C ALA A 157 -0.35 2.45 11.53
N PRO A 158 0.31 1.31 11.82
CA PRO A 158 1.60 1.31 12.50
C PRO A 158 2.68 1.98 11.63
N PRO A 159 3.81 2.42 12.21
CA PRO A 159 4.90 3.11 11.48
C PRO A 159 5.44 2.38 10.24
N ILE A 160 5.31 1.05 10.20
CA ILE A 160 5.80 0.24 9.08
C ILE A 160 4.91 0.31 7.83
N THR A 161 3.63 0.67 7.98
CA THR A 161 2.68 0.61 6.88
C THR A 161 3.07 1.55 5.74
N LEU A 162 3.54 2.77 6.02
CA LEU A 162 4.00 3.66 4.95
C LEU A 162 5.13 3.02 4.13
N ALA A 163 6.10 2.36 4.78
CA ALA A 163 7.20 1.70 4.08
C ALA A 163 6.71 0.53 3.20
N HIS A 164 5.74 -0.25 3.70
CA HIS A 164 5.11 -1.34 2.93
C HIS A 164 4.43 -0.81 1.66
N GLU A 165 3.59 0.21 1.79
CA GLU A 165 2.90 0.79 0.63
C GLU A 165 3.86 1.49 -0.34
N LEU A 166 4.92 2.10 0.17
CA LEU A 166 6.00 2.61 -0.69
C LEU A 166 6.72 1.46 -1.41
N GLY A 167 6.88 0.29 -0.77
CA GLY A 167 7.40 -0.90 -1.42
C GLY A 167 6.60 -1.27 -2.68
N HIS A 168 5.27 -1.24 -2.58
CA HIS A 168 4.37 -1.39 -3.73
C HIS A 168 4.50 -0.25 -4.75
N PHE A 169 4.53 0.99 -4.28
CA PHE A 169 4.72 2.19 -5.11
C PHE A 169 5.99 2.08 -5.98
N PHE A 170 7.08 1.58 -5.40
CA PHE A 170 8.36 1.36 -6.06
C PHE A 170 8.49 -0.02 -6.72
N GLY A 171 7.36 -0.66 -7.01
CA GLY A 171 7.27 -1.75 -7.97
C GLY A 171 7.45 -3.15 -7.40
N ASN A 172 7.32 -3.35 -6.08
CA ASN A 172 7.19 -4.69 -5.52
C ASN A 172 5.72 -5.14 -5.59
N PRO A 173 5.34 -6.08 -6.46
CA PRO A 173 3.93 -6.33 -6.76
C PRO A 173 3.26 -7.32 -5.79
N LYS A 174 4.05 -8.18 -5.14
CA LYS A 174 3.55 -9.30 -4.32
C LYS A 174 3.99 -9.12 -2.87
N HIS A 175 3.14 -9.57 -1.95
CA HIS A 175 3.55 -9.78 -0.57
C HIS A 175 4.53 -10.96 -0.46
N ARG A 176 5.31 -10.97 0.61
CA ARG A 176 6.20 -12.08 1.00
C ARG A 176 5.63 -12.76 2.23
N TRP A 177 5.63 -14.07 2.27
CA TRP A 177 5.21 -14.83 3.46
C TRP A 177 6.38 -15.14 4.40
N VAL A 178 7.38 -14.26 4.39
CA VAL A 178 8.59 -14.34 5.22
C VAL A 178 8.54 -13.27 6.30
N SER A 179 8.53 -13.71 7.56
CA SER A 179 8.58 -12.81 8.71
C SER A 179 9.84 -11.92 8.66
N GLY A 180 9.70 -10.64 9.02
CA GLY A 180 10.80 -9.68 8.92
C GLY A 180 10.96 -9.03 7.54
N ASN A 181 10.21 -9.48 6.52
CA ASN A 181 10.18 -8.79 5.24
C ASN A 181 9.16 -7.64 5.26
N VAL A 182 9.54 -6.48 4.72
CA VAL A 182 8.67 -5.29 4.64
C VAL A 182 7.38 -5.57 3.90
N MET A 183 7.42 -6.42 2.87
CA MET A 183 6.26 -6.82 2.07
C MET A 183 5.47 -7.96 2.71
N SER A 184 5.77 -8.36 3.94
CA SER A 184 4.98 -9.34 4.70
C SER A 184 3.92 -8.68 5.56
N TYR A 185 2.87 -9.45 5.88
CA TYR A 185 1.92 -9.08 6.93
C TYR A 185 2.54 -9.16 8.34
N ASP A 186 3.63 -9.93 8.49
CA ASP A 186 4.44 -10.00 9.70
C ASP A 186 5.81 -9.39 9.46
N ALA A 187 5.88 -8.06 9.47
CA ALA A 187 7.10 -7.32 9.16
C ALA A 187 8.18 -7.44 10.26
N GLY A 188 7.85 -7.95 11.45
CA GLY A 188 8.78 -8.04 12.59
C GLY A 188 9.32 -6.70 13.09
N GLU A 189 10.30 -6.74 14.00
CA GLU A 189 10.88 -5.55 14.63
C GLU A 189 11.86 -4.79 13.71
N THR A 190 12.63 -5.54 12.91
CA THR A 190 13.65 -5.04 11.97
C THR A 190 13.28 -5.40 10.52
N PRO A 191 12.19 -4.81 9.98
CA PRO A 191 11.72 -5.08 8.64
C PRO A 191 12.75 -4.64 7.61
N ARG A 192 12.98 -5.49 6.60
CA ARG A 192 13.87 -5.20 5.48
C ARG A 192 13.28 -5.65 4.15
N PHE A 193 13.78 -5.07 3.06
CA PHE A 193 13.57 -5.60 1.73
C PHE A 193 14.59 -6.70 1.43
N ASP A 194 14.17 -7.69 0.65
CA ASP A 194 15.07 -8.65 0.03
C ASP A 194 15.86 -8.00 -1.11
N PRO A 195 17.03 -8.55 -1.49
CA PRO A 195 17.85 -8.01 -2.57
C PRO A 195 17.11 -7.75 -3.90
N ASP A 196 16.21 -8.65 -4.33
CA ASP A 196 15.45 -8.47 -5.57
C ASP A 196 14.41 -7.33 -5.47
N GLN A 197 13.85 -7.13 -4.28
CA GLN A 197 12.97 -6.01 -3.98
C GLN A 197 13.74 -4.69 -4.03
N LEU A 198 14.97 -4.64 -3.52
CA LEU A 198 15.85 -3.47 -3.61
C LEU A 198 16.19 -3.14 -5.07
N VAL A 199 16.48 -4.15 -5.91
CA VAL A 199 16.70 -3.96 -7.35
C VAL A 199 15.49 -3.27 -8.00
N ARG A 200 14.27 -3.73 -7.68
CA ARG A 200 13.04 -3.12 -8.20
C ARG A 200 12.85 -1.69 -7.71
N VAL A 201 13.14 -1.41 -6.44
CA VAL A 201 13.06 -0.06 -5.86
C VAL A 201 13.97 0.90 -6.61
N VAL A 202 15.25 0.55 -6.79
CA VAL A 202 16.22 1.40 -7.50
C VAL A 202 15.80 1.60 -8.96
N ALA A 203 15.34 0.54 -9.64
CA ALA A 203 14.89 0.63 -11.02
C ALA A 203 13.67 1.56 -11.18
N HIS A 204 12.68 1.48 -10.29
CA HIS A 204 11.50 2.33 -10.30
C HIS A 204 11.83 3.78 -9.94
N ALA A 205 12.66 4.01 -8.92
CA ALA A 205 13.11 5.36 -8.57
C ALA A 205 13.81 6.04 -9.75
N ARG A 206 14.72 5.34 -10.45
CA ARG A 206 15.35 5.83 -11.69
C ARG A 206 14.32 6.12 -12.78
N ARG A 207 13.32 5.25 -12.97
CA ARG A 207 12.25 5.48 -13.94
C ARG A 207 11.49 6.76 -13.61
N PHE A 208 11.03 6.94 -12.38
CA PHE A 208 10.26 8.10 -11.96
C PHE A 208 11.01 9.41 -12.16
N LEU A 209 12.31 9.43 -11.83
CA LEU A 209 13.16 10.61 -12.03
C LEU A 209 13.34 10.92 -13.53
N ARG A 210 13.58 9.89 -14.36
CA ARG A 210 13.72 10.05 -15.81
C ARG A 210 12.44 10.54 -16.48
N THR A 211 11.28 10.03 -16.07
CA THR A 211 9.98 10.44 -16.60
C THR A 211 9.44 11.73 -15.99
N ARG A 212 10.14 12.28 -14.99
CA ARG A 212 9.70 13.43 -14.18
C ARG A 212 8.32 13.21 -13.56
N GLU A 213 8.02 11.97 -13.22
CA GLU A 213 6.87 11.64 -12.38
C GLU A 213 7.15 12.11 -10.95
N LEU A 214 8.37 11.82 -10.48
CA LEU A 214 8.97 12.38 -9.28
C LEU A 214 10.15 13.28 -9.66
N VAL A 215 10.45 14.24 -8.78
CA VAL A 215 11.71 14.99 -8.83
C VAL A 215 12.48 14.77 -7.52
N THR A 216 13.75 15.15 -7.50
CA THR A 216 14.51 15.19 -6.25
C THR A 216 14.05 16.36 -5.38
N LEU A 217 14.35 16.31 -4.07
CA LEU A 217 14.05 17.40 -3.14
C LEU A 217 14.70 18.72 -3.58
N SER A 218 15.96 18.69 -4.02
CA SER A 218 16.65 19.88 -4.53
C SER A 218 15.92 20.49 -5.73
N ARG A 219 15.53 19.66 -6.71
CA ARG A 219 14.79 20.13 -7.88
C ARG A 219 13.40 20.64 -7.52
N PHE A 220 12.75 20.03 -6.53
CA PHE A 220 11.47 20.53 -6.01
C PHE A 220 11.63 21.94 -5.42
N GLY A 221 12.70 22.20 -4.67
CA GLY A 221 13.05 23.54 -4.17
C GLY A 221 13.20 24.55 -5.31
N GLU A 222 14.02 24.24 -6.31
CA GLU A 222 14.21 25.10 -7.49
C GLU A 222 12.89 25.46 -8.20
N LEU A 223 12.02 24.47 -8.41
CA LEU A 223 10.70 24.67 -9.03
C LEU A 223 9.75 25.50 -8.14
N THR A 224 9.90 25.41 -6.82
CA THR A 224 9.15 26.21 -5.86
C THR A 224 9.57 27.68 -5.95
N ASP A 225 10.89 27.92 -5.94
CA ASP A 225 11.45 29.26 -5.98
C ASP A 225 11.14 29.97 -7.31
N SER A 226 11.14 29.24 -8.42
CA SER A 226 10.76 29.77 -9.74
C SER A 226 9.25 29.89 -9.96
N ARG A 227 8.41 29.43 -9.01
CA ARG A 227 6.94 29.31 -9.15
C ARG A 227 6.50 28.44 -10.33
N GLU A 228 7.35 27.52 -10.75
CA GLU A 228 7.09 26.51 -11.78
C GLU A 228 6.63 25.18 -11.16
N LEU A 229 6.16 25.21 -9.91
CA LEU A 229 5.76 24.01 -9.20
C LEU A 229 4.89 23.14 -10.10
N PRO A 230 5.17 21.83 -10.14
CA PRO A 230 4.36 20.93 -10.91
C PRO A 230 2.91 21.08 -10.46
N ARG A 231 2.07 21.65 -11.34
CA ARG A 231 0.65 21.87 -11.07
C ARG A 231 -0.01 20.54 -10.69
N ARG A 232 -1.24 20.61 -10.15
CA ARG A 232 -2.12 19.43 -10.08
C ARG A 232 -2.04 18.70 -11.42
N TRP A 233 -2.05 17.37 -11.39
CA TRP A 233 -2.14 16.63 -12.65
C TRP A 233 -3.44 17.09 -13.36
N ASP A 234 -3.31 17.61 -14.59
CA ASP A 234 -4.48 17.99 -15.38
C ASP A 234 -5.28 16.74 -15.77
N GLY A 235 -6.61 16.87 -15.85
CA GLY A 235 -7.51 15.82 -16.36
C GLY A 235 -7.62 14.54 -15.50
N VAL A 236 -7.55 14.68 -14.17
CA VAL A 236 -7.75 13.57 -13.21
C VAL A 236 -9.21 13.39 -12.80
N GLU A 237 -10.12 14.17 -13.36
CA GLU A 237 -11.55 13.89 -13.24
C GLU A 237 -11.82 12.51 -13.86
N ALA A 238 -12.56 11.67 -13.12
CA ALA A 238 -13.14 10.49 -13.71
C ALA A 238 -14.04 10.95 -14.87
N PRO A 239 -14.14 10.20 -15.98
CA PRO A 239 -15.26 10.44 -16.89
C PRO A 239 -16.54 10.43 -16.06
N GLU A 240 -17.41 11.43 -16.25
CA GLU A 240 -18.74 11.42 -15.63
C GLU A 240 -19.34 10.05 -15.94
N ALA A 241 -19.65 9.27 -14.90
CA ALA A 241 -20.34 8.01 -15.09
C ALA A 241 -21.61 8.35 -15.88
N GLU A 242 -21.75 7.82 -17.09
CA GLU A 242 -23.00 7.96 -17.84
C GLU A 242 -24.11 7.54 -16.89
N ALA A 243 -24.99 8.49 -16.55
CA ALA A 243 -26.15 8.21 -15.73
C ALA A 243 -26.85 6.99 -16.34
N PRO A 244 -27.23 5.97 -15.55
CA PRO A 244 -27.85 4.76 -16.08
C PRO A 244 -29.02 5.18 -16.95
N GLY A 245 -28.83 4.98 -18.26
CA GLY A 245 -29.74 5.47 -19.29
C GLY A 245 -31.14 4.98 -18.98
N ALA A 246 -32.06 5.94 -18.88
CA ALA A 246 -33.49 5.67 -18.83
C ALA A 246 -33.80 4.67 -19.96
N ALA A 247 -34.27 3.49 -19.58
CA ALA A 247 -34.76 2.49 -20.51
C ALA A 247 -35.88 3.16 -21.33
N THR A 248 -35.57 3.52 -22.58
CA THR A 248 -36.59 3.90 -23.55
C THR A 248 -37.35 2.62 -23.90
N SER A 249 -38.48 2.42 -23.24
CA SER A 249 -39.52 1.51 -23.71
C SER A 249 -39.88 1.91 -25.13
N ARG A 250 -39.56 1.06 -26.10
CA ARG A 250 -40.17 1.15 -27.43
C ARG A 250 -41.52 0.42 -27.40
N PRO A 251 -42.58 1.01 -27.99
CA PRO A 251 -43.87 0.35 -28.16
C PRO A 251 -43.81 -0.82 -29.13
#